data_AF-A0A1M5QE08-F1
#
_entry.id   AF-A0A1M5QE08-F1
#
_cell.length_a   1.000
_cell.length_b   1.000
_cell.length_c   1.000
_cell.angle_alpha   90.00
_cell.angle_beta   90.00
_cell.angle_gamma   90.00
#
_symmetry.space_group_name_H-M   'P 1'
#
loop_
_entity.id
_entity.type
_entity.pdbx_description
1 polymer ?
#
loop_
_entity_poly.entity_id
_entity_poly.type
_entity_poly.pdbx_seq_one_letter_code
_entity_poly.pdbx_strand_id
1 'polypeptide(L)' 'MRYIWSFVFVAAFAFSEPSFAQKLVDPNTVAPEYREAALKRRAEQIKVVECNHKADEAKVLPRDRAAHVNQCLEAASER' A
#
# COMPACT_ATOMS: atom_id res chain seq x y z
N MET A 1 2.80 32.71 -25.97
CA MET A 1 3.18 31.34 -26.37
C MET A 1 3.97 30.56 -25.32
N ARG A 2 4.98 31.14 -24.65
CA ARG A 2 5.75 30.42 -23.61
C ARG A 2 4.94 30.04 -22.36
N TYR A 3 4.02 30.90 -21.93
CA TYR A 3 3.17 30.65 -20.75
C TYR A 3 2.12 29.56 -20.97
N ILE A 4 1.61 29.42 -22.20
CA ILE A 4 0.60 28.39 -22.54
C ILE A 4 1.20 27.00 -22.33
N TRP A 5 2.47 26.83 -22.69
CA TRP A 5 3.17 25.56 -22.50
C TRP A 5 3.45 25.26 -21.02
N SER A 6 3.76 26.29 -20.23
CA SER A 6 3.91 26.16 -18.77
C SER A 6 2.58 25.80 -18.08
N PHE A 7 1.46 26.40 -18.50
CA PHE A 7 0.14 26.11 -17.93
C PHE A 7 -0.32 24.67 -18.24
N VAL A 8 -0.01 24.14 -19.43
CA VAL A 8 -0.31 22.74 -19.78
C VAL A 8 0.48 21.76 -18.91
N PHE A 9 1.74 22.06 -18.61
CA PHE A 9 2.58 21.20 -17.75
C PHE A 9 2.07 21.13 -16.31
N VAL A 10 1.64 22.26 -15.74
CA VAL A 10 1.10 22.30 -14.36
C VAL A 10 -0.24 21.57 -14.26
N ALA A 11 -1.11 21.70 -15.27
CA ALA A 11 -2.38 20.99 -15.30
C ALA A 11 -2.23 19.46 -15.37
N ALA A 12 -1.20 18.97 -16.07
CA ALA A 12 -0.93 17.53 -16.19
C ALA A 12 -0.51 16.88 -14.85
N PHE A 13 0.19 17.63 -13.98
CA PHE A 13 0.58 17.14 -12.66
C PHE A 13 -0.55 17.16 -11.62
N ALA A 14 -1.59 17.97 -11.83
CA ALA A 14 -2.72 18.04 -10.90
C ALA A 14 -3.72 16.88 -11.05
N PHE A 15 -3.64 16.12 -12.15
CA PHE A 15 -4.54 15.00 -12.45
C PHE A 15 -3.98 13.63 -12.04
N SER A 16 -2.81 13.56 -11.41
CA SER A 16 -2.35 12.32 -10.81
C SER A 16 -3.17 12.03 -9.55
N GLU A 17 -4.21 11.22 -9.69
CA GLU A 17 -4.91 10.68 -8.54
C GLU A 17 -3.91 9.92 -7.66
N PRO A 18 -3.79 10.26 -6.36
CA PRO A 18 -2.98 9.48 -5.45
C PRO A 18 -3.59 8.07 -5.39
N SER A 19 -2.79 7.08 -5.74
CA SER A 19 -3.09 5.66 -5.57
C SER A 19 -3.35 5.38 -4.09
N PHE A 20 -4.61 5.48 -3.66
CA PHE A 20 -5.04 5.21 -2.29
C PHE A 20 -4.79 3.74 -1.94
N ALA A 21 -4.56 3.52 -0.64
CA ALA A 21 -4.26 2.24 0.00
C ALA A 21 -4.82 1.01 -0.72
N GLN A 22 -3.94 0.07 -1.03
CA GLN A 22 -4.26 -1.15 -1.77
C GLN A 22 -5.36 -1.92 -1.04
N LYS A 23 -6.55 -1.96 -1.65
CA LYS A 23 -7.70 -2.67 -1.09
C LYS A 23 -7.33 -4.15 -0.95
N LEU A 24 -7.57 -4.71 0.25
CA LEU A 24 -7.33 -6.14 0.52
C LEU A 24 -8.02 -6.96 -0.58
N VAL A 25 -7.20 -7.71 -1.34
CA VAL A 25 -7.67 -8.44 -2.52
C VAL A 25 -8.69 -9.49 -2.07
N ASP A 26 -9.94 -9.33 -2.53
CA ASP A 26 -10.98 -10.35 -2.36
C ASP A 26 -10.81 -11.40 -3.46
N PRO A 27 -10.40 -12.64 -3.10
CA PRO A 27 -10.11 -13.70 -4.06
C PRO A 27 -11.34 -14.13 -4.88
N ASN A 28 -12.56 -13.79 -4.45
CA ASN A 28 -13.79 -14.09 -5.21
C ASN A 28 -14.07 -13.11 -6.34
N THR A 29 -13.48 -11.91 -6.29
CA THR A 29 -13.59 -10.91 -7.37
C THR A 29 -12.61 -11.18 -8.52
N VAL A 30 -11.66 -12.11 -8.32
CA VAL A 30 -10.63 -12.47 -9.30
C VAL A 30 -11.07 -13.71 -10.08
N ALA A 31 -10.82 -13.72 -11.39
CA ALA A 31 -11.10 -14.86 -12.25
C ALA A 31 -10.49 -16.16 -11.67
N PRO A 32 -11.17 -17.33 -11.83
CA PRO A 32 -10.79 -18.56 -11.15
C PRO A 32 -9.34 -19.00 -11.38
N GLU A 33 -8.77 -18.69 -12.56
CA GLU A 33 -7.38 -19.00 -12.91
C GLU A 33 -6.33 -18.23 -12.09
N TYR A 34 -6.67 -17.04 -11.56
CA TYR A 34 -5.73 -16.23 -10.77
C TYR A 34 -6.02 -16.26 -9.27
N ARG A 35 -6.95 -17.10 -8.81
CA ARG A 35 -7.31 -17.22 -7.39
C ARG A 35 -6.11 -17.59 -6.52
N GLU A 36 -5.23 -18.46 -6.98
CA GLU A 36 -4.03 -18.84 -6.24
C GLU A 36 -3.07 -17.67 -6.05
N ALA A 37 -2.89 -16.83 -7.08
CA ALA A 37 -2.09 -15.62 -7.00
C ALA A 37 -2.75 -14.57 -6.07
N ALA A 38 -4.08 -14.41 -6.17
CA ALA A 38 -4.85 -13.52 -5.32
C ALA A 38 -4.78 -13.91 -3.84
N LEU A 39 -4.82 -15.20 -3.52
CA LEU A 39 -4.67 -15.73 -2.16
C LEU A 39 -3.28 -15.45 -1.59
N LYS A 40 -2.23 -15.64 -2.38
CA LYS A 40 -0.85 -15.30 -1.96
C LYS A 40 -0.72 -13.81 -1.64
N ARG A 41 -1.21 -12.93 -2.51
CA ARG A 41 -1.22 -11.47 -2.27
C ARG A 41 -2.05 -11.07 -1.06
N ARG A 42 -3.17 -11.76 -0.81
CA ARG A 42 -4.01 -11.51 0.35
C ARG A 42 -3.28 -11.87 1.65
N ALA A 43 -2.59 -13.01 1.68
CA ALA A 43 -1.80 -13.41 2.85
C ALA A 43 -0.69 -12.39 3.15
N GLU A 44 -0.01 -11.87 2.14
CA GLU A 44 0.97 -10.80 2.30
C GLU A 44 0.34 -9.50 2.82
N GLN A 45 -0.78 -9.06 2.25
CA GLN A 45 -1.46 -7.84 2.67
C GLN A 45 -2.01 -7.93 4.10
N ILE A 46 -2.52 -9.09 4.52
CA ILE A 46 -3.00 -9.30 5.89
C ILE A 46 -1.86 -9.07 6.89
N LYS A 47 -0.66 -9.61 6.62
CA LYS A 47 0.51 -9.41 7.49
C LYS A 47 0.90 -7.93 7.60
N VAL A 48 0.89 -7.20 6.48
CA VAL A 48 1.20 -5.77 6.46
C VAL A 48 0.15 -4.95 7.22
N VAL A 49 -1.13 -5.25 7.05
CA VAL A 49 -2.22 -4.58 7.79
C VAL A 49 -2.11 -4.86 9.29
N GLU A 50 -1.82 -6.10 9.68
CA GLU A 50 -1.62 -6.47 11.08
C GLU A 50 -0.43 -5.73 11.71
N CYS A 51 0.70 -5.64 11.00
CA CYS A 51 1.86 -4.89 11.48
C CYS A 51 1.60 -3.38 11.55
N ASN A 52 0.82 -2.81 10.64
CA ASN A 52 0.38 -1.42 10.74
C ASN A 52 -0.55 -1.20 11.94
N HIS A 53 -1.46 -2.14 12.21
CA HIS A 53 -2.35 -2.08 13.37
C HIS A 53 -1.55 -2.09 14.69
N LYS A 54 -0.53 -2.96 14.79
CA LYS A 54 0.37 -2.98 15.95
C LYS A 54 1.14 -1.65 16.11
N ALA A 55 1.57 -1.05 15.00
CA ALA A 55 2.22 0.27 15.03
C ALA A 55 1.26 1.38 15.52
N ASP A 56 -0.02 1.30 15.16
CA ASP A 56 -1.08 2.20 15.63
C ASP A 56 -1.38 2.03 17.12
N GLU A 57 -1.51 0.79 17.58
CA GLU A 57 -1.70 0.47 19.01
C GLU A 57 -0.53 0.98 19.86
N ALA A 58 0.70 0.82 19.36
CA ALA A 58 1.91 1.32 20.01
C ALA A 58 2.10 2.84 19.86
N LYS A 59 1.21 3.54 19.16
CA LYS A 59 1.26 4.99 18.90
C LYS A 59 2.62 5.44 18.37
N VAL A 60 3.21 4.63 17.49
CA VAL A 60 4.51 4.93 16.90
C VAL A 60 4.40 6.22 16.10
N LEU A 61 5.38 7.13 16.28
CA LEU A 61 5.39 8.38 15.54
C LEU A 61 5.44 8.10 14.03
N PRO A 62 4.81 8.94 13.18
CA PRO A 62 4.80 8.74 11.73
C PRO A 62 6.20 8.56 11.12
N ARG A 63 7.22 9.18 11.73
CA ARG A 63 8.62 9.07 11.32
C ARG A 63 9.19 7.65 11.50
N ASP A 64 8.85 7.00 12.60
CA ASP A 64 9.44 5.71 12.99
C ASP A 64 8.53 4.52 12.61
N ARG A 65 7.32 4.81 12.11
CA ARG A 65 6.30 3.84 11.72
C ARG A 65 6.79 2.84 10.68
N ALA A 66 7.51 3.33 9.66
CA ALA A 66 8.05 2.46 8.61
C ALA A 66 9.08 1.45 9.16
N ALA A 67 9.96 1.90 10.06
CA ALA A 67 10.92 1.02 10.72
C ALA A 67 10.23 -0.03 11.59
N HIS A 68 9.20 0.37 12.35
CA HIS A 68 8.43 -0.56 13.19
C HIS A 68 7.67 -1.60 12.37
N VAL A 69 7.04 -1.19 11.26
CA VAL A 69 6.34 -2.11 10.36
C VAL A 69 7.32 -3.09 9.71
N ASN A 70 8.49 -2.63 9.26
CA ASN A 70 9.51 -3.51 8.68
C ASN A 70 10.02 -4.54 9.70
N GLN A 71 10.32 -4.12 10.92
CA GLN A 71 10.73 -5.04 12.00
C GLN A 71 9.63 -6.06 12.33
N CYS A 72 8.37 -5.64 12.35
CA CYS A 72 7.25 -6.55 12.55
C CYS A 72 7.11 -7.56 11.40
N LEU A 73 7.34 -7.14 10.16
CA LEU A 73 7.30 -8.02 9.00
C LEU A 73 8.47 -9.01 8.99
N GLU A 74 9.67 -8.57 9.34
CA GLU A 74 10.86 -9.41 9.49
C GLU A 74 10.61 -10.48 10.57
N ALA A 75 10.16 -10.08 11.77
CA ALA A 75 9.82 -11.00 12.86
C ALA A 75 8.68 -11.99 12.49
N ALA A 76 7.77 -11.60 11.60
CA ALA A 76 6.69 -12.45 11.08
C ALA A 76 7.12 -13.33 9.90
N SER A 77 8.33 -13.13 9.35
CA SER A 77 8.92 -13.95 8.29
C SER A 77 9.90 -15.00 8.83
N GLU A 78 10.51 -14.73 9.98
CA GLU A 78 11.46 -15.63 10.67
C GLU A 78 10.76 -16.72 11.52
N ARG A 79 9.43 -16.70 11.59
CA ARG A 79 8.60 -17.61 12.39
C ARG A 79 7.81 -18.56 11.48
#